data_AF-A0A9X5X8I3-F1
#
_entry.id   AF-A0A9X5X8I3-F1
#
_cell.length_a   1.000
_cell.length_b   1.000
_cell.length_c   1.000
_cell.angle_alpha   90.00
_cell.angle_beta   90.00
_cell.angle_gamma   90.00
#
_symmetry.space_group_name_H-M   'P 1'
#
loop_
_entity.id
_entity.type
_entity.pdbx_description
1 polymer ?
#
loop_
_entity_poly.entity_id
_entity_poly.type
_entity_poly.pdbx_seq_one_letter_code
_entity_poly.pdbx_strand_id
1 'polypeptide(L)' 'MRLVYKIAPPVLQNGVVKNAFAVDGFPEQLHKSATDHDDFISVTTGGLANKIANCINTGKQCR' A
#
# COMPACT_ATOMS: atom_id res chain seq x y z
N MET A 1 -11.95 -1.38 2.59
CA MET A 1 -11.28 -1.59 3.88
C MET A 1 -10.70 -0.25 4.35
N ARG A 2 -10.20 -0.11 5.60
CA ARG A 2 -9.65 1.18 6.09
C ARG A 2 -8.17 1.01 6.38
N LEU A 3 -7.32 1.57 5.52
CA LEU A 3 -5.88 1.68 5.80
C LEU A 3 -5.67 2.70 6.93
N VAL A 4 -5.25 2.22 8.10
CA VAL A 4 -4.89 3.07 9.24
C VAL A 4 -3.38 3.05 9.39
N TYR A 5 -2.75 4.18 9.07
CA TYR A 5 -1.32 4.36 9.29
C TYR A 5 -1.05 4.57 10.78
N LYS A 6 -0.13 3.81 11.36
CA LYS A 6 0.28 3.95 12.77
C LYS A 6 1.30 5.08 12.91
N ILE A 7 0.89 6.30 12.59
CA ILE A 7 1.68 7.52 12.72
C ILE A 7 0.97 8.53 13.62
N ALA A 8 1.73 9.43 14.25
CA ALA A 8 1.15 10.49 15.06
C ALA A 8 0.31 11.42 14.14
N PRO A 9 -0.96 11.66 14.47
CA PRO A 9 -1.81 12.52 13.64
C PRO A 9 -1.35 13.98 13.72
N PRO A 10 -1.56 14.77 12.65
CA PRO A 10 -1.32 16.19 12.68
C PRO A 10 -2.26 16.86 13.69
N VAL A 11 -1.71 17.78 14.49
CA VAL A 11 -2.44 18.53 15.50
C VAL A 11 -2.18 20.02 15.34
N LEU A 12 -3.19 20.83 15.66
CA LEU A 12 -3.03 22.29 15.76
C LEU A 12 -2.60 22.65 17.18
N GLN A 13 -1.47 23.34 17.29
CA GLN A 13 -0.97 23.90 18.55
C GLN A 13 -0.66 25.38 18.33
N ASN A 14 -1.38 26.26 19.03
CA ASN A 14 -1.19 27.71 18.95
C ASN A 14 -1.21 28.27 17.52
N GLY A 15 -2.11 27.73 16.67
CA GLY A 15 -2.22 28.13 15.26
C GLY A 15 -1.18 27.53 14.32
N VAL A 16 -0.28 26.66 14.83
CA VAL A 16 0.75 25.99 14.03
C VAL A 16 0.46 24.49 13.95
N VAL A 17 0.58 23.92 12.75
CA VAL A 17 0.43 22.47 12.53
C VAL A 17 1.69 21.74 13.00
N LYS A 18 1.52 20.76 13.89
CA LYS A 18 2.57 19.81 14.33
C LYS A 18 2.28 18.42 13.77
N ASN A 19 3.34 17.63 13.53
CA ASN A 19 3.27 16.29 12.92
C ASN A 19 2.61 16.31 11.51
N ALA A 20 2.89 17.35 10.73
CA ALA A 20 2.44 17.42 9.35
C ALA A 20 3.10 16.32 8.52
N PHE A 21 2.32 15.65 7.69
CA PHE A 21 2.81 14.72 6.68
C PHE A 21 2.04 14.96 5.38
N ALA A 22 2.72 14.76 4.26
CA ALA A 22 2.10 14.77 2.94
C ALA A 22 1.70 13.34 2.58
N VAL A 23 0.50 13.18 2.01
CA VAL A 23 0.10 11.94 1.35
C VAL A 23 0.24 12.19 -0.14
N ASP A 24 1.04 11.37 -0.82
CA ASP A 24 1.05 11.34 -2.28
C ASP A 24 -0.27 10.70 -2.72
N GLY A 25 -1.24 11.56 -3.01
CA GLY A 25 -2.49 11.18 -3.64
C GLY A 25 -2.50 11.75 -5.04
N PHE A 26 -3.22 11.10 -5.95
CA PHE A 26 -3.52 11.62 -7.28
C PHE A 26 -4.94 12.19 -7.27
N PRO A 27 -5.20 13.36 -6.66
CA PRO A 27 -6.55 13.91 -6.51
C PRO A 27 -7.21 14.23 -7.85
N GLU A 28 -6.43 14.43 -8.91
CA GLU A 28 -6.91 14.67 -10.28
C GLU A 28 -7.51 13.40 -10.89
N GLN A 29 -7.00 12.24 -10.48
CA GLN A 29 -7.52 10.95 -10.93
C GLN A 29 -8.84 10.57 -10.24
N LEU A 30 -9.34 11.41 -9.32
CA LEU A 30 -10.51 11.15 -8.47
C LEU A 30 -10.44 9.82 -7.72
N HIS A 31 -9.23 9.27 -7.59
CA HIS A 31 -8.98 8.00 -6.94
C HIS A 31 -8.66 8.21 -5.47
N LYS A 32 -9.34 7.45 -4.59
CA LYS A 32 -9.07 7.47 -3.15
C LYS A 32 -8.30 6.22 -2.79
N SER A 33 -7.06 6.38 -2.34
CA SER A 33 -6.22 5.26 -1.90
C SER A 33 -6.88 4.39 -0.82
N ALA A 34 -7.83 4.93 -0.05
CA ALA A 34 -8.62 4.19 0.93
C ALA A 34 -9.76 3.31 0.35
N THR A 35 -10.20 3.55 -0.89
CA THR A 35 -11.27 2.77 -1.55
C THR A 35 -10.82 2.06 -2.81
N ASP A 36 -9.75 2.53 -3.45
CA ASP A 36 -9.40 2.13 -4.82
C ASP A 36 -8.28 1.08 -4.87
N HIS A 37 -7.72 0.73 -3.70
CA HIS A 37 -6.70 -0.32 -3.59
C HIS A 37 -7.15 -1.57 -2.84
N ASP A 38 -8.41 -1.64 -2.42
CA ASP A 38 -8.91 -2.80 -1.70
C ASP A 38 -9.60 -3.77 -2.66
N ASP A 39 -8.79 -4.71 -3.18
CA ASP A 39 -9.06 -6.15 -3.10
C ASP A 39 -7.96 -6.91 -3.87
N PHE A 40 -6.78 -7.04 -3.27
CA PHE A 40 -5.80 -8.01 -3.76
C PHE A 40 -6.22 -9.41 -3.32
N ILE A 41 -6.97 -10.11 -4.16
CA ILE A 41 -7.14 -11.56 -4.00
C ILE A 41 -5.84 -12.23 -4.43
N SER A 42 -5.17 -12.90 -3.49
CA SER A 42 -4.14 -13.87 -3.85
C SER A 42 -4.80 -15.09 -4.49
N VAL A 43 -4.77 -15.15 -5.82
CA VAL A 43 -5.24 -16.31 -6.59
C VAL A 43 -4.21 -17.45 -6.63
N THR A 44 -3.05 -17.26 -5.99
CA THR A 44 -2.01 -18.28 -5.93
C THR A 44 -2.36 -19.35 -4.89
N THR A 45 -2.44 -20.60 -5.33
CA THR A 45 -2.73 -21.75 -4.45
C THR A 45 -1.53 -22.69 -4.38
N GLY A 46 -1.49 -23.59 -3.39
CA GLY A 46 -0.49 -24.65 -3.32
C GLY A 46 0.98 -24.18 -3.25
N GLY A 47 1.24 -23.00 -2.68
CA GLY A 47 2.60 -22.44 -2.60
C GLY A 47 3.12 -21.80 -3.89
N LEU A 48 2.25 -21.56 -4.89
CA LEU A 48 2.63 -20.95 -6.17
C LEU A 48 3.31 -19.58 -6.00
N ALA A 49 2.87 -18.74 -5.06
CA ALA A 49 3.55 -17.47 -4.77
C ALA A 49 5.03 -17.65 -4.41
N ASN A 50 5.36 -18.66 -3.59
CA ASN A 50 6.74 -18.97 -3.22
C ASN A 50 7.55 -19.48 -4.41
N LYS A 51 6.93 -20.31 -5.28
CA LYS A 51 7.57 -20.77 -6.52
C LYS A 51 7.91 -19.58 -7.43
N ILE A 52 6.95 -18.67 -7.65
CA ILE A 52 7.16 -17.45 -8.46
C ILE A 52 8.31 -16.62 -7.89
N ALA A 53 8.28 -16.32 -6.59
CA ALA A 53 9.32 -15.52 -5.93
C ALA A 53 10.71 -16.16 -6.08
N ASN A 54 10.84 -17.47 -5.85
CA ASN A 54 12.10 -18.18 -5.99
C ASN A 54 12.65 -18.13 -7.42
N CYS A 55 11.79 -18.27 -8.43
CA CYS A 55 12.22 -18.26 -9.83
C CYS A 55 12.76 -16.89 -10.25
N ILE A 56 12.05 -15.81 -9.88
CA ILE A 56 12.49 -14.43 -10.11
C ILE A 56 13.82 -14.18 -9.39
N ASN A 57 13.89 -14.47 -8.10
CA ASN A 57 15.06 -14.17 -7.27
C ASN A 57 16.30 -14.97 -7.66
N THR A 58 16.14 -16.09 -8.38
CA THR A 58 17.25 -16.93 -8.87
C THR A 58 17.51 -16.77 -10.37
N GLY A 59 16.82 -15.86 -11.05
CA GLY A 59 16.98 -15.64 -12.49
C GLY A 59 16.56 -16.83 -13.36
N LYS A 60 15.68 -17.71 -12.85
CA LYS A 60 15.22 -18.91 -13.56
C LYS A 60 13.91 -18.65 -14.29
N GLN A 61 13.79 -19.20 -15.50
CA GLN A 61 12.50 -19.30 -16.20
C GLN A 61 11.78 -20.59 -15.78
N CYS A 62 10.97 -20.51 -14.73
CA CYS A 62 10.14 -21.63 -14.29
C CYS A 62 8.85 -21.73 -15.11
N ARG A 63 8.38 -22.96 -15.31
CA ARG A 63 7.09 -23.30 -15.93
C ARG A 63 6.17 -23.96 -14.91
#